data_AF-A0AAN9HBV5-F1
#
_entry.id   AF-A0AAN9HBV5-F1
#
_cell.length_a   1.000
_cell.length_b   1.000
_cell.length_c   1.000
_cell.angle_alpha   90.00
_cell.angle_beta   90.00
_cell.angle_gamma   90.00
#
_symmetry.space_group_name_H-M   'P 1'
#
loop_
_entity.id
_entity.type
_entity.pdbx_description
1 polymer ?
#
loop_
_entity_poly.entity_id
_entity_poly.type
_entity_poly.pdbx_seq_one_letter_code
_entity_poly.pdbx_strand_id
1 'polypeptide(L)'
;MERLNTCILTKEQDLQETCEKLLVTRFKATELTFIQEYVQVMAPLAKALDVLQSDKMAYTGVLVPTISILLNKMEQMKHEANMHHCNPLVDAIISGVKRRFGYIFQDTRLLIASAAHPMFRLAYIPSGKKADVLSNLKAEVNLLHTQYPDDHMQTDGEDPTDDGDEITGYFPSLRTRTVLNEVDSYLQSPETNLVNAFQNLPMMKKIFLKYNTGVPASAACERLFSVGKDIFRPKRNRLSDANFEKLLLCRVNKHLLLKSSGSSLATS
;
A
#
# COMPACT_ATOMS: atom_id res chain seq x y z
N MET A 1 23.09 7.27 6.02
CA MET A 1 22.99 8.64 6.59
C MET A 1 22.29 8.66 7.93
N GLU A 2 21.16 7.97 8.14
CA GLU A 2 20.49 7.94 9.44
C GLU A 2 21.39 7.45 10.60
N ARG A 3 22.13 6.35 10.44
CA ARG A 3 23.12 5.88 11.43
C ARG A 3 24.23 6.91 11.73
N LEU A 4 24.65 7.65 10.71
CA LEU A 4 25.64 8.72 10.88
C LEU A 4 25.04 9.87 11.68
N ASN A 5 23.80 10.28 11.37
CA ASN A 5 23.08 11.29 12.12
C ASN A 5 22.85 10.88 13.58
N THR A 6 22.46 9.62 13.84
CA THR A 6 22.37 9.08 15.20
C THR A 6 23.72 9.17 15.90
N CYS A 7 24.82 8.79 15.24
CA CYS A 7 26.15 8.89 15.83
C CYS A 7 26.53 10.34 16.14
N ILE A 8 26.23 11.28 15.25
CA ILE A 8 26.46 12.72 15.45
C ILE A 8 25.67 13.22 16.67
N LEU A 9 24.40 12.82 16.82
CA LEU A 9 23.52 13.30 17.89
C LEU A 9 23.77 12.65 19.26
N THR A 10 24.27 11.41 19.28
CA THR A 10 24.36 10.61 20.52
C THR A 10 25.78 10.33 20.99
N LYS A 11 26.77 10.46 20.09
CA LYS A 11 28.16 10.04 20.29
C LYS A 11 29.15 10.98 19.62
N GLU A 12 28.93 12.28 19.74
CA GLU A 12 29.76 13.29 19.08
C GLU A 12 31.24 13.18 19.49
N GLN A 13 31.52 13.03 20.79
CA GLN A 13 32.89 12.86 21.30
C GLN A 13 33.55 11.60 20.75
N ASP A 14 32.88 10.44 20.80
CA ASP A 14 33.42 9.19 20.26
C ASP A 14 33.71 9.31 18.75
N LEU A 15 32.86 10.02 18.01
CA LEU A 15 33.04 10.26 16.58
C LEU A 15 34.27 11.14 16.32
N GLN A 16 34.45 12.21 17.09
CA GLN A 16 35.62 13.08 16.99
C GLN A 16 36.91 12.34 17.35
N GLU A 17 36.93 11.58 18.44
CA GLU A 17 38.07 10.73 18.83
C GLU A 17 38.41 9.69 17.76
N THR A 18 37.38 9.12 17.12
CA THR A 18 37.58 8.15 16.03
C THR A 18 38.20 8.81 14.82
N CYS A 19 37.76 10.02 14.44
CA CYS A 19 38.39 10.81 13.37
C CYS A 19 39.87 11.07 13.68
N GLU A 20 40.20 11.44 14.93
CA GLU A 20 41.58 11.65 15.35
C GLU A 20 42.44 10.38 15.26
N LYS A 21 41.96 9.27 15.81
CA LYS A 21 42.66 7.98 15.80
C LYS A 21 42.87 7.45 14.37
N LEU A 22 41.95 7.74 13.46
CA LEU A 22 42.02 7.35 12.05
C LEU A 22 42.75 8.39 11.18
N LEU A 23 43.23 9.50 11.75
CA LEU A 23 43.88 10.61 11.02
C LEU A 23 42.99 11.19 9.90
N VAL A 24 41.68 11.21 10.11
CA VAL A 24 40.69 11.79 9.19
C VAL A 24 40.27 13.17 9.69
N THR A 25 40.06 14.11 8.78
CA THR A 25 39.59 15.46 9.11
C THR A 25 38.25 15.40 9.86
N ARG A 26 38.15 16.13 10.97
CA ARG A 26 36.90 16.25 11.73
C ARG A 26 35.85 17.01 10.92
N PHE A 27 34.58 16.68 11.16
CA PHE A 27 33.48 17.44 10.59
C PHE A 27 33.42 18.86 11.18
N LYS A 28 33.17 19.84 10.32
CA LYS A 28 32.86 21.21 10.72
C LYS A 28 31.43 21.28 11.24
N ALA A 29 31.14 22.27 12.10
CA ALA A 29 29.78 22.51 12.60
C ALA A 29 28.75 22.65 11.45
N THR A 30 29.12 23.35 10.37
CA THR A 30 28.29 23.50 9.17
C THR A 30 28.01 22.18 8.44
N GLU A 31 28.97 21.25 8.43
CA GLU A 31 28.80 19.93 7.83
C GLU A 31 27.88 19.05 8.66
N LEU A 32 27.96 19.16 10.00
CA LEU A 32 27.06 18.47 10.92
C LEU A 32 25.62 18.98 10.77
N THR A 33 25.41 20.30 10.72
CA THR A 33 24.10 20.90 10.46
C THR A 33 23.54 20.46 9.10
N PHE A 34 24.36 20.46 8.05
CA PHE A 34 23.95 19.95 6.74
C PHE A 34 23.51 18.48 6.78
N ILE A 35 24.24 17.61 7.49
CA ILE A 35 23.88 16.19 7.59
C ILE A 35 22.53 16.01 8.31
N GLN A 36 22.28 16.80 9.35
CA GLN A 36 21.01 16.78 10.08
C GLN A 36 19.84 17.22 9.17
N GLU A 37 20.00 18.35 8.48
CA GLU A 37 19.01 18.85 7.51
C GLU A 37 18.77 17.85 6.37
N TYR A 38 19.84 17.26 5.82
CA TYR A 38 19.74 16.26 4.76
C TYR A 38 18.89 15.06 5.19
N VAL A 39 19.11 14.54 6.39
CA VAL A 39 18.36 13.39 6.92
C VAL A 39 16.90 13.76 7.15
N GLN A 40 16.63 14.97 7.66
CA GLN A 40 15.27 15.49 7.81
C GLN A 40 14.55 15.58 6.45
N VAL A 41 15.17 16.17 5.43
CA VAL A 41 14.59 16.35 4.10
C VAL A 41 14.37 15.01 3.38
N MET A 42 15.30 14.05 3.54
CA MET A 42 15.20 12.74 2.90
C MET A 42 14.23 11.78 3.60
N ALA A 43 13.92 11.99 4.89
CA ALA A 43 13.07 11.09 5.66
C ALA A 43 11.64 10.92 5.09
N PRO A 44 10.90 11.98 4.70
CA PRO A 44 9.60 11.84 4.04
C PRO A 44 9.67 11.03 2.74
N LEU A 45 10.71 11.24 1.93
CA LEU A 45 10.93 10.52 0.67
C LEU A 45 11.22 9.03 0.94
N ALA A 46 12.10 8.72 1.89
CA ALA A 46 12.39 7.36 2.30
C ALA A 46 11.12 6.65 2.81
N LYS A 47 10.31 7.34 3.62
CA LYS A 47 9.05 6.77 4.11
C LYS A 47 8.03 6.50 3.00
N ALA A 48 7.94 7.39 2.01
CA ALA A 48 7.09 7.18 0.84
C ALA A 48 7.54 5.96 0.04
N LEU A 49 8.86 5.76 -0.12
CA LEU A 49 9.41 4.56 -0.76
C LEU A 49 9.07 3.31 0.03
N ASP A 50 9.26 3.30 1.36
CA ASP A 50 8.92 2.16 2.21
C ASP A 50 7.46 1.75 2.08
N VAL A 51 6.55 2.74 2.00
CA VAL A 51 5.11 2.48 1.82
C VAL A 51 4.83 1.85 0.46
N LEU A 52 5.36 2.40 -0.63
CA LEU A 52 5.13 1.89 -1.98
C LEU A 52 5.78 0.52 -2.22
N GLN A 53 6.87 0.23 -1.51
CA GLN A 53 7.58 -1.04 -1.59
C GLN A 53 7.10 -2.07 -0.57
N SER A 54 6.17 -1.70 0.31
CA SER A 54 5.61 -2.58 1.33
C SER A 54 4.76 -3.69 0.72
N ASP A 55 4.78 -4.86 1.36
CA ASP A 55 3.91 -5.99 1.02
C ASP A 55 2.49 -5.81 1.59
N LYS A 56 2.38 -5.16 2.75
CA LYS A 56 1.09 -4.89 3.41
C LYS A 56 0.25 -3.84 2.67
N MET A 57 0.91 -2.95 1.91
CA MET A 57 0.29 -1.85 1.16
C MET A 57 0.57 -1.97 -0.34
N ALA A 58 0.69 -3.20 -0.85
CA ALA A 58 0.97 -3.50 -2.25
C ALA A 58 -0.27 -3.29 -3.16
N TYR A 59 -0.96 -2.16 -3.01
CA TYR A 59 -2.14 -1.80 -3.78
C TYR A 59 -1.84 -0.59 -4.65
N THR A 60 -2.28 -0.62 -5.92
CA THR A 60 -2.13 0.52 -6.83
C THR A 60 -2.74 1.82 -6.26
N GLY A 61 -3.86 1.71 -5.52
CA GLY A 61 -4.54 2.84 -4.90
C GLY A 61 -3.75 3.55 -3.79
N VAL A 62 -2.62 3.00 -3.34
CA VAL A 62 -1.71 3.65 -2.38
C VAL A 62 -0.85 4.74 -3.06
N LEU A 63 -0.70 4.70 -4.39
CA LEU A 63 0.18 5.60 -5.13
C LEU A 63 -0.22 7.07 -5.00
N VAL A 64 -1.47 7.42 -5.35
CA VAL A 64 -1.97 8.81 -5.31
C VAL A 64 -1.87 9.40 -3.89
N PRO A 65 -2.37 8.73 -2.82
CA PRO A 65 -2.20 9.19 -1.44
C PRO A 65 -0.75 9.41 -1.05
N THR A 66 0.14 8.47 -1.38
CA THR A 66 1.55 8.53 -0.96
C THR A 66 2.26 9.72 -1.60
N ILE A 67 2.05 9.95 -2.90
CA ILE A 67 2.65 11.10 -3.60
C ILE A 67 2.05 12.42 -3.10
N SER A 68 0.72 12.48 -2.85
CA SER A 68 0.08 13.65 -2.25
C SER A 68 0.67 14.00 -0.88
N ILE A 69 0.83 13.01 0.00
CA ILE A 69 1.40 13.19 1.34
C ILE A 69 2.86 13.65 1.24
N LEU A 70 3.64 13.04 0.36
CA LEU A 70 5.04 13.44 0.14
C LEU A 70 5.12 14.90 -0.30
N LEU A 71 4.40 15.29 -1.36
CA LEU A 71 4.42 16.66 -1.86
C LEU A 71 4.00 17.68 -0.80
N ASN A 72 2.94 17.38 -0.03
CA ASN A 72 2.50 18.26 1.06
C ASN A 72 3.58 18.42 2.15
N LYS A 73 4.25 17.33 2.55
CA LYS A 73 5.35 17.39 3.52
C LYS A 73 6.54 18.18 2.99
N MET A 74 6.91 17.99 1.72
CA MET A 74 8.00 18.74 1.11
C MET A 74 7.67 20.24 1.03
N GLU A 75 6.43 20.61 0.69
CA GLU A 75 6.00 22.00 0.63
C GLU A 75 5.98 22.64 2.04
N GLN A 76 5.55 21.90 3.07
CA GLN A 76 5.62 22.36 4.46
C GLN A 76 7.06 22.66 4.89
N MET A 77 8.02 21.80 4.51
CA MET A 77 9.44 22.01 4.83
C MET A 77 10.02 23.29 4.22
N LYS A 78 9.46 23.82 3.12
CA LYS A 78 9.91 25.11 2.56
C LYS A 78 9.64 26.29 3.48
N HIS A 79 8.66 26.16 4.36
CA HIS A 79 8.24 27.21 5.27
C HIS A 79 8.89 27.07 6.65
N GLU A 80 9.73 26.05 6.85
CA GLU A 80 10.48 25.87 8.10
C GLU A 80 11.64 26.86 8.18
N ALA A 81 11.61 27.73 9.19
CA ALA A 81 12.60 28.80 9.37
C ALA A 81 14.04 28.31 9.63
N ASN A 82 14.23 27.03 9.95
CA ASN A 82 15.49 26.45 10.41
C ASN A 82 16.26 25.66 9.32
N MET A 83 15.82 25.72 8.05
CA MET A 83 16.48 25.02 6.94
C MET A 83 17.46 25.97 6.25
N HIS A 84 18.76 25.82 6.50
CA HIS A 84 19.79 26.76 6.01
C HIS A 84 20.51 26.27 4.75
N HIS A 85 20.68 24.97 4.59
CA HIS A 85 21.50 24.36 3.53
C HIS A 85 20.68 23.52 2.54
N CYS A 86 19.63 22.83 2.99
CA CYS A 86 18.91 21.85 2.18
C CYS A 86 17.67 22.36 1.41
N ASN A 87 17.39 23.67 1.40
CA ASN A 87 16.29 24.24 0.58
C ASN A 87 16.38 23.84 -0.92
N PRO A 88 17.55 23.88 -1.57
CA PRO A 88 17.67 23.42 -2.96
C PRO A 88 17.34 21.93 -3.14
N LEU A 89 17.59 21.09 -2.13
CA LEU A 89 17.24 19.68 -2.16
C LEU A 89 15.73 19.48 -2.06
N VAL A 90 15.05 20.25 -1.21
CA VAL A 90 13.57 20.26 -1.11
C VAL A 90 12.96 20.61 -2.48
N ASP A 91 13.44 21.68 -3.11
CA ASP A 91 13.00 22.11 -4.45
C ASP A 91 13.24 21.02 -5.51
N ALA A 92 14.43 20.42 -5.51
CA ALA A 92 14.78 19.36 -6.43
C ALA A 92 13.87 18.13 -6.29
N ILE A 93 13.53 17.74 -5.05
CA ILE A 93 12.61 16.63 -4.78
C ILE A 93 11.19 16.97 -5.26
N ILE A 94 10.66 18.15 -4.91
CA ILE A 94 9.32 18.58 -5.35
C ILE A 94 9.24 18.58 -6.89
N SER A 95 10.22 19.21 -7.55
CA SER A 95 10.29 19.28 -9.00
C SER A 95 10.41 17.89 -9.63
N GLY A 96 11.27 17.03 -9.10
CA GLY A 96 11.46 15.66 -9.56
C GLY A 96 10.19 14.81 -9.43
N VAL A 97 9.52 14.90 -8.28
CA VAL A 97 8.27 14.16 -8.03
C VAL A 97 7.14 14.68 -8.94
N LYS A 98 6.94 16.00 -9.05
CA LYS A 98 5.93 16.58 -9.95
C LYS A 98 6.19 16.21 -11.41
N ARG A 99 7.44 16.27 -11.85
CA ARG A 99 7.82 15.90 -13.23
C ARG A 99 7.56 14.43 -13.52
N ARG A 100 7.86 13.52 -12.60
CA ARG A 100 7.72 12.08 -12.81
C ARG A 100 6.30 11.57 -12.58
N PHE A 101 5.60 12.11 -11.60
CA PHE A 101 4.32 11.58 -11.11
C PHE A 101 3.14 12.55 -11.30
N GLY A 102 3.33 13.73 -11.90
CA GLY A 102 2.23 14.69 -12.07
C GLY A 102 1.02 14.14 -12.83
N TYR A 103 1.23 13.18 -13.73
CA TYR A 103 0.17 12.54 -14.50
C TYR A 103 -0.81 11.72 -13.64
N ILE A 104 -0.39 11.22 -12.47
CA ILE A 104 -1.24 10.33 -11.65
C ILE A 104 -2.50 11.03 -11.14
N PHE A 105 -2.45 12.35 -11.02
CA PHE A 105 -3.57 13.19 -10.58
C PHE A 105 -4.62 13.41 -11.67
N GLN A 106 -4.34 12.96 -12.90
CA GLN A 106 -5.24 13.00 -14.04
C GLN A 106 -5.62 11.60 -14.55
N ASP A 107 -4.89 10.55 -14.15
CA ASP A 107 -5.17 9.17 -14.56
C ASP A 107 -6.41 8.64 -13.81
N THR A 108 -7.51 8.51 -14.54
CA THR A 108 -8.79 8.00 -14.03
C THR A 108 -8.65 6.66 -13.32
N ARG A 109 -7.82 5.73 -13.82
CA ARG A 109 -7.67 4.40 -13.22
C ARG A 109 -6.96 4.48 -11.89
N LEU A 110 -5.91 5.30 -11.77
CA LEU A 110 -5.20 5.52 -10.51
C LEU A 110 -6.07 6.24 -9.48
N LEU A 111 -6.89 7.20 -9.92
CA LEU A 111 -7.85 7.88 -9.06
C LEU A 111 -8.95 6.93 -8.57
N ILE A 112 -9.51 6.07 -9.43
CA ILE A 112 -10.47 5.03 -9.04
C ILE A 112 -9.82 4.03 -8.08
N ALA A 113 -8.59 3.58 -8.35
CA ALA A 113 -7.86 2.66 -7.46
C ALA A 113 -7.73 3.24 -6.05
N SER A 114 -7.32 4.52 -5.95
CA SER A 114 -7.23 5.24 -4.68
C SER A 114 -8.59 5.39 -4.01
N ALA A 115 -9.64 5.73 -4.77
CA ALA A 115 -10.98 5.92 -4.24
C ALA A 115 -11.65 4.64 -3.78
N ALA A 116 -11.34 3.51 -4.40
CA ALA A 116 -11.85 2.19 -4.03
C ALA A 116 -11.12 1.60 -2.80
N HIS A 117 -10.01 2.19 -2.34
CA HIS A 117 -9.28 1.70 -1.17
C HIS A 117 -9.87 2.29 0.13
N PRO A 118 -10.36 1.46 1.09
CA PRO A 118 -11.09 1.93 2.29
C PRO A 118 -10.31 2.94 3.13
N MET A 119 -8.99 2.78 3.25
CA MET A 119 -8.16 3.72 4.00
C MET A 119 -8.17 5.15 3.44
N PHE A 120 -8.42 5.35 2.15
CA PHE A 120 -8.23 6.64 1.48
C PHE A 120 -9.54 7.24 0.97
N ARG A 121 -10.38 6.43 0.31
CA ARG A 121 -11.61 6.89 -0.36
C ARG A 121 -11.31 8.17 -1.17
N LEU A 122 -12.12 9.21 -1.01
CA LEU A 122 -11.95 10.49 -1.72
C LEU A 122 -10.99 11.47 -1.04
N ALA A 123 -10.30 11.10 0.05
CA ALA A 123 -9.51 12.04 0.84
C ALA A 123 -8.35 12.67 0.05
N TYR A 124 -7.67 11.89 -0.78
CA TYR A 124 -6.49 12.32 -1.55
C TYR A 124 -6.77 12.60 -3.02
N ILE A 125 -8.04 12.56 -3.43
CA ILE A 125 -8.46 12.89 -4.79
C ILE A 125 -8.49 14.42 -4.93
N PRO A 126 -7.91 14.98 -6.02
CA PRO A 126 -7.98 16.42 -6.29
C PRO A 126 -9.43 16.92 -6.24
N SER A 127 -9.66 18.07 -5.60
CA SER A 127 -11.02 18.62 -5.38
C SER A 127 -11.83 18.72 -6.68
N GLY A 128 -11.21 19.20 -7.77
CA GLY A 128 -11.83 19.29 -9.09
C GLY A 128 -12.12 17.96 -9.79
N LYS A 129 -11.72 16.82 -9.22
CA LYS A 129 -11.91 15.47 -9.78
C LYS A 129 -12.82 14.58 -8.93
N LYS A 130 -13.21 15.01 -7.73
CA LYS A 130 -14.01 14.17 -6.82
C LYS A 130 -15.35 13.77 -7.42
N ALA A 131 -16.05 14.71 -8.07
CA ALA A 131 -17.31 14.44 -8.74
C ALA A 131 -17.15 13.45 -9.90
N ASP A 132 -16.12 13.63 -10.74
CA ASP A 132 -15.81 12.73 -11.85
C ASP A 132 -15.51 11.31 -11.35
N VAL A 133 -14.66 11.17 -10.33
CA VAL A 133 -14.30 9.87 -9.75
C VAL A 133 -15.52 9.19 -9.12
N LEU A 134 -16.39 9.94 -8.46
CA LEU A 134 -17.65 9.42 -7.93
C LEU A 134 -18.57 8.91 -9.05
N SER A 135 -18.72 9.69 -10.12
CA SER A 135 -19.50 9.29 -11.31
C SER A 135 -18.93 8.02 -11.94
N ASN A 136 -17.60 7.94 -12.09
CA ASN A 136 -16.92 6.77 -12.63
C ASN A 136 -17.10 5.52 -11.74
N LEU A 137 -17.03 5.66 -10.41
CA LEU A 137 -17.31 4.55 -9.49
C LEU A 137 -18.75 4.04 -9.65
N LYS A 138 -19.74 4.94 -9.72
CA LYS A 138 -21.15 4.56 -9.95
C LYS A 138 -21.34 3.87 -11.30
N ALA A 139 -20.72 4.40 -12.35
CA ALA A 139 -20.77 3.79 -13.68
C ALA A 139 -20.14 2.38 -13.69
N GLU A 140 -19.02 2.20 -13.00
CA GLU A 140 -18.33 0.91 -12.90
C GLU A 140 -19.15 -0.11 -12.09
N VAL A 141 -19.78 0.33 -11.00
CA VAL A 141 -20.72 -0.49 -10.25
C VAL A 141 -21.88 -0.93 -11.16
N ASN A 142 -22.50 -0.02 -11.91
CA ASN A 142 -23.61 -0.36 -12.82
C ASN A 142 -23.18 -1.33 -13.94
N LEU A 143 -21.95 -1.19 -14.44
CA LEU A 143 -21.39 -2.10 -15.43
C LEU A 143 -21.22 -3.52 -14.84
N LEU A 144 -20.71 -3.62 -13.61
CA LEU A 144 -20.57 -4.91 -12.92
C LEU A 144 -21.92 -5.55 -12.59
N HIS A 145 -22.93 -4.75 -12.26
CA HIS A 145 -24.30 -5.22 -12.09
C HIS A 145 -24.85 -5.87 -13.37
N THR A 146 -24.55 -5.28 -14.53
CA THR A 146 -24.99 -5.82 -15.82
C THR A 146 -24.24 -7.11 -16.17
N GLN A 147 -22.95 -7.21 -15.79
CA GLN A 147 -22.12 -8.39 -16.07
C GLN A 147 -22.38 -9.56 -15.11
N TYR A 148 -22.82 -9.27 -13.89
CA TYR A 148 -23.05 -10.27 -12.84
C TYR A 148 -24.41 -10.04 -12.17
N PRO A 149 -25.52 -10.31 -12.89
CA PRO A 149 -26.87 -10.09 -12.37
C PRO A 149 -27.17 -10.94 -11.12
N ASP A 150 -26.63 -12.17 -11.04
CA ASP A 150 -26.83 -13.08 -9.90
C ASP A 150 -26.14 -12.59 -8.61
N ASP A 151 -25.08 -11.80 -8.70
CA ASP A 151 -24.40 -11.22 -7.53
C ASP A 151 -25.16 -10.00 -6.97
N HIS A 152 -26.15 -9.49 -7.71
CA HIS A 152 -27.08 -8.45 -7.27
C HIS A 152 -28.46 -9.02 -6.87
N MET A 153 -28.85 -10.15 -7.45
CA MET A 153 -30.19 -10.73 -7.30
C MET A 153 -30.15 -12.01 -6.44
N GLN A 154 -30.13 -11.85 -5.12
CA GLN A 154 -30.96 -12.72 -4.29
C GLN A 154 -32.25 -11.97 -3.98
N THR A 155 -33.02 -11.67 -5.03
CA THR A 155 -34.40 -11.19 -4.89
C THR A 155 -35.33 -12.33 -5.27
N ASP A 156 -36.10 -12.77 -4.28
CA ASP A 156 -37.42 -13.41 -4.34
C ASP A 156 -37.84 -13.99 -5.71
N GLY A 157 -37.71 -15.32 -5.83
CA GLY A 157 -38.25 -16.14 -6.90
C GLY A 157 -38.15 -17.62 -6.51
N GLU A 158 -39.28 -18.32 -6.58
CA GLU A 158 -39.59 -19.66 -6.06
C GLU A 158 -38.69 -20.81 -6.58
N ASP A 159 -38.09 -21.55 -5.63
CA ASP A 159 -37.77 -23.01 -5.52
C ASP A 159 -37.34 -23.90 -6.73
N PRO A 160 -36.71 -25.10 -6.52
CA PRO A 160 -36.01 -25.65 -5.35
C PRO A 160 -34.63 -26.31 -5.69
N THR A 161 -33.99 -26.85 -4.64
CA THR A 161 -32.86 -27.81 -4.62
C THR A 161 -31.44 -27.24 -4.79
N ASP A 162 -30.87 -26.73 -3.71
CA ASP A 162 -29.44 -26.92 -3.45
C ASP A 162 -29.22 -27.11 -1.94
N ASP A 163 -28.47 -28.15 -1.59
CA ASP A 163 -28.25 -28.68 -0.24
C ASP A 163 -27.41 -27.73 0.64
N GLY A 164 -27.95 -26.55 0.96
CA GLY A 164 -27.34 -25.56 1.84
C GLY A 164 -28.17 -25.32 3.10
N ASP A 165 -27.71 -25.84 4.24
CA ASP A 165 -28.14 -25.59 5.62
C ASP A 165 -29.59 -25.05 5.82
N GLU A 166 -30.51 -25.98 6.09
CA GLU A 166 -31.95 -25.82 6.38
C GLU A 166 -32.29 -24.69 7.38
N ILE A 167 -31.34 -24.31 8.24
CA ILE A 167 -31.49 -23.26 9.25
C ILE A 167 -31.45 -21.85 8.62
N THR A 168 -30.65 -21.64 7.58
CA THR A 168 -30.48 -20.31 6.95
C THR A 168 -31.68 -19.92 6.09
N GLY A 169 -32.41 -20.90 5.56
CA GLY A 169 -33.67 -20.70 4.83
C GLY A 169 -34.81 -20.19 5.73
N TYR A 170 -34.76 -20.43 7.04
CA TYR A 170 -35.80 -20.04 7.99
C TYR A 170 -35.78 -18.55 8.36
N PHE A 171 -34.65 -17.87 8.13
CA PHE A 171 -34.48 -16.44 8.41
C PHE A 171 -34.16 -15.68 7.13
N PRO A 172 -35.16 -15.22 6.37
CA PRO A 172 -34.95 -14.41 5.16
C PRO A 172 -34.10 -13.15 5.42
N SER A 173 -34.13 -12.64 6.65
CA SER A 173 -33.33 -11.53 7.15
C SER A 173 -31.82 -11.80 7.25
N LEU A 174 -31.37 -13.06 7.16
CA LEU A 174 -29.96 -13.43 7.10
C LEU A 174 -29.41 -13.51 5.67
N ARG A 175 -30.28 -13.47 4.63
CA ARG A 175 -29.81 -13.30 3.25
C ARG A 175 -29.16 -11.93 3.15
N THR A 176 -27.93 -11.91 2.64
CA THR A 176 -27.05 -10.74 2.67
C THR A 176 -27.73 -9.59 1.95
N ARG A 177 -28.18 -8.57 2.69
CA ARG A 177 -28.87 -7.40 2.13
C ARG A 177 -27.87 -6.58 1.30
N THR A 178 -27.82 -6.83 -0.01
CA THR A 178 -27.05 -6.02 -0.95
C THR A 178 -27.61 -4.59 -0.93
N VAL A 179 -26.74 -3.61 -0.72
CA VAL A 179 -27.16 -2.21 -0.58
C VAL A 179 -27.39 -1.61 -1.96
N LEU A 180 -28.62 -1.16 -2.25
CA LEU A 180 -29.02 -0.57 -3.54
C LEU A 180 -28.12 0.61 -4.00
N ASN A 181 -27.38 1.24 -3.08
CA ASN A 181 -26.40 2.30 -3.36
C ASN A 181 -25.04 2.01 -2.70
N GLU A 182 -24.37 0.91 -3.11
CA GLU A 182 -23.10 0.48 -2.53
C GLU A 182 -22.05 1.60 -2.43
N VAL A 183 -21.92 2.44 -3.47
CA VAL A 183 -20.92 3.52 -3.52
C VAL A 183 -21.15 4.55 -2.40
N ASP A 184 -22.40 4.97 -2.19
CA ASP A 184 -22.70 6.01 -1.20
C ASP A 184 -22.53 5.45 0.23
N SER A 185 -22.95 4.20 0.46
CA SER A 185 -22.72 3.51 1.75
C SER A 185 -21.24 3.27 2.04
N TYR A 186 -20.46 2.88 1.03
CA TYR A 186 -19.02 2.71 1.14
C TYR A 186 -18.31 4.00 1.54
N LEU A 187 -18.70 5.13 0.94
CA LEU A 187 -18.09 6.44 1.19
C LEU A 187 -18.44 7.02 2.56
N GLN A 188 -19.62 6.68 3.11
CA GLN A 188 -20.05 7.12 4.44
C GLN A 188 -19.48 6.26 5.57
N SER A 189 -19.07 5.03 5.28
CA SER A 189 -18.48 4.13 6.28
C SER A 189 -17.11 4.64 6.76
N PRO A 190 -16.85 4.66 8.07
CA PRO A 190 -15.52 4.97 8.62
C PRO A 190 -14.58 3.76 8.62
N GLU A 191 -15.06 2.56 8.25
CA GLU A 191 -14.28 1.32 8.33
C GLU A 191 -13.08 1.36 7.37
N THR A 192 -11.91 0.96 7.87
CA THR A 192 -10.64 0.97 7.12
C THR A 192 -10.07 -0.42 6.93
N ASN A 193 -10.51 -1.40 7.73
CA ASN A 193 -10.14 -2.79 7.54
C ASN A 193 -10.76 -3.31 6.24
N LEU A 194 -9.93 -3.85 5.34
CA LEU A 194 -10.37 -4.33 4.03
C LEU A 194 -11.50 -5.35 4.09
N VAL A 195 -11.47 -6.29 5.05
CA VAL A 195 -12.48 -7.35 5.14
C VAL A 195 -13.83 -6.77 5.54
N ASN A 196 -13.84 -5.96 6.58
CA ASN A 196 -15.07 -5.35 7.11
C ASN A 196 -15.62 -4.28 6.17
N ALA A 197 -14.75 -3.49 5.53
CA ALA A 197 -15.14 -2.38 4.67
C ALA A 197 -15.90 -2.82 3.42
N PHE A 198 -15.77 -4.08 3.01
CA PHE A 198 -16.49 -4.66 1.87
C PHE A 198 -17.56 -5.68 2.28
N GLN A 199 -17.84 -5.80 3.59
CA GLN A 199 -18.94 -6.64 4.06
C GLN A 199 -20.25 -6.09 3.50
N ASN A 200 -21.01 -6.93 2.80
CA ASN A 200 -22.28 -6.58 2.13
C ASN A 200 -22.14 -5.56 0.97
N LEU A 201 -20.93 -5.37 0.43
CA LEU A 201 -20.64 -4.50 -0.72
C LEU A 201 -19.91 -5.28 -1.84
N PRO A 202 -20.59 -6.24 -2.49
CA PRO A 202 -19.96 -7.14 -3.45
C PRO A 202 -19.39 -6.43 -4.68
N MET A 203 -20.06 -5.38 -5.19
CA MET A 203 -19.59 -4.67 -6.38
C MET A 203 -18.39 -3.78 -6.05
N MET A 204 -18.41 -3.09 -4.91
CA MET A 204 -17.24 -2.33 -4.47
C MET A 204 -16.03 -3.23 -4.22
N LYS A 205 -16.23 -4.46 -3.71
CA LYS A 205 -15.17 -5.46 -3.58
C LYS A 205 -14.58 -5.83 -4.94
N LYS A 206 -15.42 -6.05 -5.97
CA LYS A 206 -14.97 -6.33 -7.34
C LYS A 206 -14.19 -5.17 -7.94
N ILE A 207 -14.65 -3.93 -7.75
CA ILE A 207 -13.91 -2.73 -8.17
C ILE A 207 -12.56 -2.67 -7.47
N PHE A 208 -12.51 -2.88 -6.16
CA PHE A 208 -11.25 -2.92 -5.43
C PHE A 208 -10.29 -3.93 -6.04
N LEU A 209 -10.72 -5.18 -6.26
CA LEU A 209 -9.88 -6.21 -6.87
C LEU A 209 -9.45 -5.84 -8.30
N LYS A 210 -10.33 -5.26 -9.10
CA LYS A 210 -10.02 -4.85 -10.49
C LYS A 210 -8.92 -3.80 -10.56
N TYR A 211 -8.95 -2.80 -9.67
CA TYR A 211 -8.05 -1.64 -9.74
C TYR A 211 -6.86 -1.71 -8.78
N ASN A 212 -6.92 -2.52 -7.71
CA ASN A 212 -5.87 -2.56 -6.67
C ASN A 212 -5.00 -3.81 -6.69
N THR A 213 -5.24 -4.78 -7.56
CA THR A 213 -4.40 -5.99 -7.69
C THR A 213 -3.02 -5.72 -8.28
N GLY A 214 -2.86 -4.61 -9.00
CA GLY A 214 -1.54 -4.16 -9.49
C GLY A 214 -0.64 -3.73 -8.34
N VAL A 215 0.62 -4.21 -8.36
CA VAL A 215 1.62 -3.84 -7.37
C VAL A 215 2.26 -2.49 -7.75
N PRO A 216 2.32 -1.50 -6.84
CA PRO A 216 2.83 -0.17 -7.15
C PRO A 216 4.36 -0.10 -7.34
N ALA A 217 5.12 -1.09 -6.86
CA ALA A 217 6.58 -1.14 -7.01
C ALA A 217 7.10 -2.57 -7.27
N SER A 218 8.01 -2.70 -8.23
CA SER A 218 8.70 -3.98 -8.54
C SER A 218 9.55 -4.52 -7.39
N ALA A 219 9.93 -3.66 -6.44
CA ALA A 219 10.68 -4.06 -5.24
C ALA A 219 9.93 -5.09 -4.37
N ALA A 220 8.60 -5.17 -4.46
CA ALA A 220 7.85 -6.25 -3.84
C ALA A 220 8.28 -7.63 -4.38
N CYS A 221 8.62 -7.72 -5.67
CA CYS A 221 9.18 -8.91 -6.30
C CYS A 221 10.67 -9.10 -5.96
N GLU A 222 11.43 -8.07 -5.59
CA GLU A 222 12.85 -8.24 -5.19
C GLU A 222 13.00 -9.06 -3.92
N ARG A 223 12.05 -8.98 -2.99
CA ARG A 223 12.03 -9.85 -1.80
C ARG A 223 11.84 -11.31 -2.16
N LEU A 224 11.01 -11.61 -3.17
CA LEU A 224 10.90 -12.94 -3.76
C LEU A 224 12.26 -13.40 -4.29
N PHE A 225 12.97 -12.55 -5.04
CA PHE A 225 14.30 -12.88 -5.56
C PHE A 225 15.38 -12.99 -4.48
N SER A 226 15.27 -12.27 -3.36
CA SER A 226 16.16 -12.45 -2.22
C SER A 226 16.02 -13.85 -1.60
N VAL A 227 14.79 -14.35 -1.44
CA VAL A 227 14.54 -15.74 -1.03
C VAL A 227 15.04 -16.71 -2.11
N GLY A 228 14.88 -16.34 -3.38
CA GLY A 228 15.43 -17.06 -4.53
C GLY A 228 16.95 -17.27 -4.41
N LYS A 229 17.72 -16.24 -4.03
CA LYS A 229 19.18 -16.37 -3.82
C LYS A 229 19.53 -17.39 -2.74
N ASP A 230 18.73 -17.49 -1.69
CA ASP A 230 18.91 -18.49 -0.63
C ASP A 230 18.65 -19.93 -1.08
N ILE A 231 17.74 -20.09 -2.06
CA ILE A 231 17.45 -21.37 -2.69
C ILE A 231 18.54 -21.73 -3.72
N PHE A 232 18.94 -20.74 -4.52
CA PHE A 232 19.95 -20.80 -5.58
C PHE A 232 21.38 -20.67 -5.00
N ARG A 233 21.72 -21.54 -4.05
CA ARG A 233 23.08 -21.61 -3.49
C ARG A 233 23.98 -22.45 -4.40
N PRO A 234 25.29 -22.14 -4.52
CA PRO A 234 26.26 -22.92 -5.31
C PRO A 234 26.34 -24.42 -4.96
N LYS A 235 25.84 -24.82 -3.79
CA LYS A 235 25.77 -26.23 -3.35
C LYS A 235 24.46 -26.93 -3.74
N ARG A 236 23.52 -26.23 -4.38
CA ARG A 236 22.19 -26.71 -4.83
C ARG A 236 22.02 -26.63 -6.36
N ASN A 237 23.12 -26.70 -7.11
CA ASN A 237 23.18 -26.50 -8.57
C ASN A 237 22.47 -27.56 -9.43
N ARG A 238 21.72 -28.50 -8.83
CA ARG A 238 20.95 -29.53 -9.55
C ARG A 238 19.44 -29.36 -9.40
N LEU A 239 18.98 -28.17 -8.99
CA LEU A 239 17.55 -27.87 -8.99
C LEU A 239 17.11 -27.53 -10.42
N SER A 240 16.07 -28.21 -10.91
CA SER A 240 15.38 -27.79 -12.13
C SER A 240 14.56 -26.53 -11.87
N ASP A 241 14.30 -25.75 -12.92
CA ASP A 241 13.49 -24.52 -12.84
C ASP A 241 12.13 -24.78 -12.18
N ALA A 242 11.44 -25.86 -12.56
CA ALA A 242 10.16 -26.25 -11.98
C ALA A 242 10.24 -26.53 -10.46
N ASN A 243 11.32 -27.15 -9.99
CA ASN A 243 11.50 -27.40 -8.56
C ASN A 243 11.92 -26.14 -7.80
N PHE A 244 12.59 -25.21 -8.48
CA PHE A 244 12.98 -23.92 -7.92
C PHE A 244 11.74 -23.07 -7.66
N GLU A 245 10.87 -22.95 -8.65
CA GLU A 245 9.60 -22.22 -8.54
C GLU A 245 8.72 -22.79 -7.42
N LYS A 246 8.55 -24.12 -7.36
CA LYS A 246 7.80 -24.79 -6.29
C LYS A 246 8.38 -24.48 -4.91
N LEU A 247 9.70 -24.59 -4.74
CA LEU A 247 10.35 -24.33 -3.46
C LEU A 247 10.27 -22.85 -3.06
N LEU A 248 10.39 -21.95 -4.03
CA LEU A 248 10.25 -20.51 -3.84
C LEU A 248 8.83 -20.17 -3.36
N LEU A 249 7.80 -20.70 -4.03
CA LEU A 249 6.40 -20.53 -3.67
C LEU A 249 6.12 -21.05 -2.24
N CYS A 250 6.56 -22.28 -1.92
CA CYS A 250 6.40 -22.87 -0.60
C CYS A 250 7.09 -22.04 0.50
N ARG A 251 8.28 -21.49 0.22
CA ARG A 251 9.07 -20.76 1.20
C ARG A 251 8.48 -19.37 1.49
N VAL A 252 8.00 -18.67 0.47
CA VAL A 252 7.37 -17.34 0.60
C VAL A 252 6.01 -17.47 1.29
N ASN A 253 5.25 -18.51 0.93
CA ASN A 253 3.91 -18.73 1.47
C ASN A 253 3.88 -19.60 2.74
N LYS A 254 5.03 -19.90 3.34
CA LYS A 254 5.13 -20.76 4.54
C LYS A 254 4.18 -20.31 5.66
N HIS A 255 3.99 -19.00 5.84
CA HIS A 255 3.11 -18.45 6.85
C HIS A 255 1.61 -18.69 6.59
N LEU A 256 1.20 -18.83 5.32
CA LEU A 256 -0.16 -19.19 4.92
C LEU A 256 -0.39 -20.69 5.12
N LEU A 257 0.62 -21.50 4.76
CA LEU A 257 0.56 -22.96 4.86
C LEU A 257 0.56 -23.47 6.31
N LEU A 258 1.19 -22.75 7.25
CA LEU A 258 1.25 -23.16 8.65
C LEU A 258 0.05 -22.71 9.50
N LYS A 259 -0.70 -21.69 9.05
CA LYS A 259 -1.92 -21.25 9.76
C LYS A 259 -3.07 -22.24 9.66
N SER A 260 -3.14 -23.06 8.61
CA SER A 260 -4.18 -24.09 8.45
C SER A 260 -3.97 -25.32 9.33
N SER A 261 -2.75 -25.53 9.85
CA SER A 261 -2.40 -26.69 10.69
C SER A 261 -2.56 -26.47 12.20
N GLY A 262 -3.02 -25.30 12.64
CA GLY A 262 -3.15 -24.94 14.05
C GLY A 262 -4.56 -25.02 14.65
N SER A 263 -5.60 -25.32 13.86
CA SER A 263 -7.01 -25.26 14.27
C SER A 263 -7.73 -26.61 14.27
N SER A 264 -7.00 -27.72 14.49
CA SER A 264 -7.58 -29.08 14.58
C SER A 264 -7.22 -29.85 15.86
N LEU A 265 -6.53 -29.26 16.84
CA LEU A 265 -6.19 -29.95 18.10
C LEU A 265 -6.53 -29.09 19.31
N ALA A 266 -7.82 -28.91 19.57
CA ALA A 266 -8.35 -28.55 20.87
C ALA A 266 -9.85 -28.86 20.91
N THR A 267 -10.21 -30.14 20.95
CA THR A 267 -11.47 -30.64 21.53
C THR A 267 -11.35 -32.15 21.71
N SER A 268 -10.90 -32.55 22.90
CA SER A 268 -11.28 -33.77 23.62
C SER A 268 -10.73 -33.64 25.03
#